data_AF-A0ABC9XMG9-F1
#
_entry.id   AF-A0ABC9XMG9-F1
#
_cell.length_a   1.000
_cell.length_b   1.000
_cell.length_c   1.000
_cell.angle_alpha   90.00
_cell.angle_beta   90.00
_cell.angle_gamma   90.00
#
_symmetry.space_group_name_H-M   'P 1'
#
loop_
_entity.id
_entity.type
_entity.pdbx_description
1 polymer ?
#
loop_
_entity_poly.entity_id
_entity_poly.type
_entity_poly.pdbx_seq_one_letter_code
_entity_poly.pdbx_strand_id
1 'polypeptide(L)'
;MVPPAEAGLTAVEAGEGAAVLLLAPRQTLTFTGKCRLRCLYGAVRLLGFAVASHQPGLPVFSPATHCALTLEAQPADRPAAADLRQLRGPRRHAGTQRPPP
;
A
#
# COMPACT_ATOMS: atom_id res chain seq x y z
N MET A 1 -21.87 0.32 -23.10
CA MET A 1 -21.11 -0.47 -22.11
C MET A 1 -19.69 0.07 -22.13
N VAL A 2 -19.34 0.95 -21.18
CA VAL A 2 -18.00 1.56 -21.09
C VAL A 2 -17.09 0.51 -20.44
N PRO A 3 -15.96 0.11 -21.04
CA PRO A 3 -15.02 -0.76 -20.36
C PRO A 3 -14.55 -0.06 -19.09
N PRO A 4 -14.47 -0.76 -17.94
CA PRO A 4 -13.95 -0.15 -16.72
C PRO A 4 -12.56 0.40 -17.06
N ALA A 5 -12.34 1.68 -16.79
CA ALA A 5 -11.03 2.29 -16.96
C ALA A 5 -10.02 1.40 -16.24
N GLU A 6 -9.08 0.83 -16.99
CA GLU A 6 -7.95 0.07 -16.46
C GLU A 6 -7.22 0.99 -15.48
N ALA A 7 -7.60 0.93 -14.21
CA ALA A 7 -6.98 1.72 -13.16
C ALA A 7 -5.58 1.13 -13.00
N GLY A 8 -4.62 1.70 -13.74
CA GLY A 8 -3.26 1.21 -13.77
C GLY A 8 -2.67 1.11 -12.36
N LEU A 9 -1.90 0.06 -12.12
CA LEU A 9 -1.06 -0.07 -10.93
C LEU A 9 -0.21 1.20 -10.80
N THR A 10 -0.35 1.92 -9.67
CA THR A 10 0.52 3.07 -9.39
C THR A 10 1.52 2.66 -8.33
N ALA A 11 2.81 2.80 -8.65
CA ALA A 11 3.92 2.49 -7.76
C ALA A 11 4.76 3.75 -7.54
N VAL A 12 5.16 3.98 -6.29
CA VAL A 12 6.12 5.03 -5.92
C VAL A 12 7.24 4.44 -5.09
N GLU A 13 8.48 4.84 -5.35
CA GLU A 13 9.61 4.48 -4.50
C GLU A 13 9.51 5.25 -3.17
N ALA A 14 9.59 4.54 -2.05
CA ALA A 14 9.49 5.12 -0.72
C ALA A 14 10.85 5.32 -0.04
N GLY A 15 11.94 4.92 -0.72
CA GLY A 15 13.31 4.91 -0.23
C GLY A 15 13.74 3.56 0.35
N GLU A 16 15.04 3.34 0.47
CA GLU A 16 15.65 2.19 1.17
C GLU A 16 15.18 0.82 0.64
N GLY A 17 14.96 0.72 -0.68
CA GLY A 17 14.49 -0.52 -1.32
C GLY A 17 13.02 -0.84 -1.09
N ALA A 18 12.24 0.11 -0.58
CA ALA A 18 10.79 -0.01 -0.42
C ALA A 18 10.02 0.68 -1.55
N ALA A 19 8.89 0.09 -1.92
CA ALA A 19 7.93 0.68 -2.85
C ALA A 19 6.54 0.70 -2.20
N VAL A 20 5.80 1.77 -2.43
CA VAL A 20 4.38 1.89 -2.07
C VAL A 20 3.55 1.71 -3.33
N LEU A 21 2.57 0.83 -3.23
CA LEU A 21 1.72 0.41 -4.34
C LEU A 21 0.28 0.81 -4.02
N LEU A 22 -0.37 1.48 -4.97
CA LEU A 22 -1.81 1.71 -4.95
C LEU A 22 -2.47 0.69 -5.88
N LEU A 23 -3.32 -0.15 -5.30
CA LEU A 23 -4.10 -1.15 -6.01
C LEU A 23 -5.57 -0.73 -6.04
N ALA A 24 -6.18 -0.70 -7.23
CA ALA A 24 -7.62 -0.54 -7.36
C ALA A 24 -8.37 -1.76 -6.79
N PRO A 25 -9.64 -1.63 -6.37
CA PRO A 25 -10.42 -2.78 -5.91
C PRO A 25 -10.40 -3.94 -6.91
N ARG A 26 -10.12 -5.17 -6.46
CA ARG A 26 -9.97 -6.39 -7.28
C ARG A 26 -8.75 -6.40 -8.21
N GLN A 27 -7.88 -5.41 -8.13
CA GLN A 27 -6.63 -5.43 -8.88
C GLN A 27 -5.65 -6.42 -8.27
N THR A 28 -4.86 -7.04 -9.12
CA THR A 28 -3.83 -7.99 -8.74
C THR A 28 -2.43 -7.46 -9.05
N LEU A 29 -1.46 -7.81 -8.20
CA LEU A 29 -0.04 -7.56 -8.41
C LEU A 29 0.73 -8.86 -8.19
N THR A 30 1.50 -9.25 -9.18
CA THR A 30 2.33 -10.46 -9.12
C THR A 30 3.79 -10.09 -8.96
N PHE A 31 4.48 -10.68 -7.99
CA PHE A 31 5.90 -10.42 -7.74
C PHE A 31 6.69 -11.69 -7.43
N THR A 32 7.99 -11.61 -7.64
CA THR A 32 8.97 -12.65 -7.26
C THR A 32 10.02 -12.04 -6.34
N GLY A 33 10.73 -12.88 -5.60
CA GLY A 33 11.76 -12.50 -4.64
C GLY A 33 11.30 -12.56 -3.18
N LYS A 34 12.02 -11.81 -2.35
CA LYS A 34 11.73 -11.67 -0.92
C LYS A 34 11.37 -10.22 -0.64
N CYS A 35 10.28 -9.97 0.07
CA CYS A 35 9.92 -8.63 0.49
C CYS A 35 9.24 -8.65 1.86
N ARG A 36 9.10 -7.48 2.48
CA ARG A 36 8.27 -7.32 3.67
C ARG A 36 7.00 -6.59 3.27
N LEU A 37 5.87 -7.30 3.29
CA LEU A 37 4.58 -6.73 2.93
C LEU A 37 3.96 -6.06 4.15
N ARG A 38 3.57 -4.80 3.99
CA ARG A 38 2.75 -4.07 4.95
C ARG A 38 1.57 -3.45 4.22
N CYS A 39 0.36 -3.77 4.67
CA CYS A 39 -0.83 -3.09 4.19
C CYS A 39 -0.91 -1.72 4.89
N LEU A 40 -1.04 -0.65 4.12
CA LEU A 40 -1.22 0.70 4.67
C LEU A 40 -2.71 1.09 4.72
N TYR A 41 -3.51 0.65 3.74
CA TYR A 41 -4.93 0.97 3.62
C TYR A 41 -5.74 -0.25 3.18
N GLY A 42 -6.90 -0.45 3.80
CA GLY A 42 -7.84 -1.51 3.44
C GLY A 42 -7.30 -2.91 3.74
N ALA A 43 -7.43 -3.80 2.76
CA ALA A 43 -6.91 -5.17 2.86
C ALA A 43 -6.47 -5.70 1.49
N VAL A 44 -5.42 -6.52 1.50
CA VAL A 44 -4.97 -7.29 0.34
C VAL A 44 -4.99 -8.77 0.67
N ARG A 45 -5.30 -9.61 -0.32
CA ARG A 45 -5.26 -11.07 -0.19
C ARG A 45 -3.95 -11.58 -0.76
N LEU A 46 -3.26 -12.43 0.01
CA LEU A 46 -2.02 -13.10 -0.38
C LEU A 46 -2.15 -14.58 -0.02
N LEU A 47 -1.98 -15.48 -0.99
CA LEU A 47 -2.11 -16.93 -0.76
C LEU A 47 -3.42 -17.34 -0.06
N GLY A 48 -4.51 -16.61 -0.32
CA GLY A 48 -5.81 -16.83 0.32
C GLY A 48 -6.02 -16.10 1.66
N PHE A 49 -4.96 -15.56 2.28
CA PHE A 49 -5.01 -14.85 3.56
C PHE A 49 -5.20 -13.35 3.38
N ALA A 50 -6.05 -12.73 4.20
CA ALA A 50 -6.26 -11.29 4.21
C ALA A 50 -5.23 -10.57 5.10
N VAL A 51 -4.44 -9.68 4.50
CA VAL A 51 -3.49 -8.78 5.16
C VAL A 51 -4.13 -7.40 5.23
N ALA A 52 -4.45 -6.97 6.44
CA ALA A 52 -5.14 -5.70 6.73
C ALA A 52 -4.19 -4.67 7.37
N SER A 53 -4.58 -3.40 7.37
CA SER A 53 -3.71 -2.27 7.77
C SER A 53 -3.24 -2.29 9.23
N HIS A 54 -3.96 -3.00 10.10
CA HIS A 54 -3.61 -3.13 11.53
C HIS A 54 -2.52 -4.19 11.78
N GLN A 55 -2.19 -5.03 10.80
CA GLN A 55 -1.21 -6.10 10.97
C GLN A 55 0.22 -5.57 10.77
N PRO A 56 1.19 -6.05 11.57
CA PRO A 56 2.59 -5.70 11.38
C PRO A 56 3.10 -6.23 10.03
N GLY A 57 4.14 -5.60 9.49
CA GLY A 57 4.71 -6.01 8.21
C GLY A 57 5.26 -7.44 8.27
N LEU A 58 4.74 -8.31 7.39
CA LEU A 58 5.03 -9.74 7.33
C LEU A 58 6.12 -10.03 6.27
N PRO A 59 7.10 -10.88 6.56
CA PRO A 59 8.03 -11.37 5.53
C PRO A 59 7.28 -12.26 4.52
N VAL A 60 7.48 -12.00 3.24
CA VAL A 60 6.91 -12.78 2.16
C VAL A 60 8.03 -13.26 1.24
N PHE A 61 7.94 -14.52 0.82
CA PHE A 61 8.97 -15.16 0.02
C PHE A 61 8.36 -15.98 -1.10
N SER A 62 8.77 -15.69 -2.34
CA SER A 62 8.56 -16.60 -3.46
C SER A 62 9.64 -17.70 -3.43
N PRO A 63 9.28 -18.99 -3.38
CA PRO A 63 10.26 -20.08 -3.47
C PRO A 63 11.14 -20.01 -4.72
N ALA A 64 12.32 -20.61 -4.66
CA ALA A 64 13.28 -20.68 -5.78
C ALA A 64 12.73 -21.41 -7.02
N THR A 65 11.58 -22.09 -6.90
CA THR A 65 10.86 -22.77 -7.98
C THR A 65 10.11 -21.83 -8.94
N HIS A 66 10.44 -20.53 -8.96
CA HIS A 66 9.77 -19.51 -9.78
C HIS A 66 8.25 -19.39 -9.55
N CYS A 67 7.75 -19.76 -8.37
CA CYS A 67 6.34 -19.52 -8.02
C CYS A 67 6.14 -18.05 -7.65
N ALA A 68 5.65 -17.25 -8.60
CA ALA A 68 5.31 -15.86 -8.34
C ALA A 68 4.14 -15.76 -7.34
N LEU A 69 4.21 -14.75 -6.48
CA LEU A 69 3.19 -14.47 -5.48
C LEU A 69 2.25 -13.38 -5.98
N THR A 70 0.96 -13.61 -5.80
CA THR A 70 -0.09 -12.67 -6.21
C THR A 70 -0.69 -12.00 -4.98
N LEU A 71 -0.73 -10.68 -5.01
CA LEU A 71 -1.51 -9.84 -4.10
C LEU A 71 -2.80 -9.43 -4.81
N GLU A 72 -3.93 -9.54 -4.14
CA GLU A 72 -5.22 -9.12 -4.68
C GLU A 72 -5.88 -8.10 -3.76
N ALA A 73 -6.13 -6.89 -4.26
CA ALA A 73 -6.80 -5.86 -3.48
C ALA A 73 -8.24 -6.26 -3.17
N GLN A 74 -8.59 -6.31 -1.89
CA GLN A 74 -9.95 -6.60 -1.48
C GLN A 74 -10.81 -5.34 -1.62
N PRO A 75 -12.05 -5.45 -2.13
CA PRO A 75 -12.97 -4.33 -2.13
C PRO A 75 -13.19 -3.87 -0.68
N ALA A 76 -13.10 -2.57 -0.45
CA ALA A 76 -13.37 -2.01 0.88
C ALA A 76 -14.86 -2.18 1.20
N ASP A 77 -15.18 -2.96 2.23
CA ASP A 77 -16.55 -3.08 2.75
C ASP A 77 -17.01 -1.77 3.43
N ARG A 78 -16.06 -0.87 3.80
CA ARG A 78 -16.34 0.45 4.36
C ARG A 78 -15.18 1.43 4.11
N PRO A 79 -15.43 2.71 3.78
CA PRO A 79 -14.36 3.64 3.42
C PRO A 79 -13.47 3.97 4.63
N ALA A 80 -12.16 3.87 4.43
CA ALA A 80 -11.08 4.21 5.36
C ALA A 80 -10.95 5.73 5.59
N ALA A 81 -12.06 6.44 5.83
CA ALA A 81 -12.06 7.87 6.12
C ALA A 81 -11.27 8.21 7.41
N ALA A 82 -11.10 7.25 8.31
CA ALA A 82 -10.31 7.40 9.53
C ALA A 82 -8.79 7.37 9.28
N ASP A 83 -8.33 6.67 8.24
CA ASP A 83 -6.91 6.36 8.05
C ASP A 83 -6.20 7.40 7.16
N LEU A 84 -6.92 8.04 6.24
CA LEU A 84 -6.37 9.12 5.40
C LEU A 84 -5.92 10.35 6.22
N ARG A 85 -6.45 10.51 7.42
CA ARG A 85 -5.99 11.53 8.39
C ARG A 85 -4.61 11.22 8.97
N GLN A 86 -4.17 9.96 8.98
CA GLN A 86 -2.87 9.55 9.50
C GLN A 86 -1.73 9.73 8.47
N LEU A 87 -2.03 9.69 7.16
CA LEU A 87 -1.07 10.08 6.11
C LEU A 87 -0.85 11.58 5.99
N ARG A 88 -1.79 12.38 6.50
CA ARG A 88 -1.58 13.82 6.65
C ARG A 88 -0.63 14.04 7.82
N GLY A 89 0.64 13.78 7.59
CA GLY A 89 1.71 14.24 8.48
C GLY A 89 1.57 15.74 8.76
N PRO A 90 2.08 16.22 9.90
CA PRO A 90 1.92 17.62 10.28
C PRO A 90 2.52 18.50 9.17
N ARG A 91 1.67 19.35 8.57
CA ARG A 91 2.15 20.46 7.75
C ARG A 91 3.00 21.34 8.68
N ARG A 92 4.32 21.27 8.53
CA ARG A 92 5.23 22.22 9.16
C ARG A 92 4.84 23.59 8.63
N HIS A 93 4.16 24.38 9.45
CA HIS A 93 4.03 25.80 9.21
C HIS A 93 5.44 26.39 9.27
N ALA A 94 5.99 26.74 8.11
CA ALA A 94 7.05 27.72 8.01
C ALA A 94 6.46 29.08 8.43
N GLY A 95 6.36 29.29 9.74
CA GLY A 95 5.99 30.55 10.35
C GLY A 95 7.24 31.29 10.75
N THR A 96 7.70 32.19 9.89
CA THR A 96 8.68 33.23 10.21
C THR A 96 8.14 34.11 11.35
N GLN A 97 8.78 34.10 12.53
CA GLN A 97 8.69 35.15 13.55
C GLN A 97 10.08 35.30 14.20
N ARG A 98 10.87 36.31 13.79
CA ARG A 98 11.10 37.67 14.36
C ARG A 98 12.05 37.67 15.60
N PRO A 99 13.08 38.54 15.67
CA PRO A 99 14.21 38.41 16.61
C PRO A 99 13.89 38.94 18.03
N PRO A 100 14.67 38.53 19.05
CA PRO A 100 14.58 39.02 20.43
C PRO A 100 15.36 40.34 20.62
N PRO A 101 15.19 41.05 21.77
CA PRO A 101 15.21 42.52 21.89
C PRO A 101 16.58 43.19 21.76
#